data_AF-A0A6G2PU84-F1
#
_entry.id   AF-A0A6G2PU84-F1
#
_cell.length_a   1.000
_cell.length_b   1.000
_cell.length_c   1.000
_cell.angle_alpha   90.00
_cell.angle_beta   90.00
_cell.angle_gamma   90.00
#
_symmetry.space_group_name_H-M   'P 1'
#
loop_
_entity.id
_entity.type
_entity.pdbx_description
1 polymer ?
#
loop_
_entity_poly.entity_id
_entity_poly.type
_entity_poly.pdbx_seq_one_letter_code
_entity_poly.pdbx_strand_id
1 'polypeptide(L)'
;MSGNGTTAGDDPLQTAVWRLRSRACWADAAALLPPDTPSAALQRAMLLVERCLYTEGGWADAEDALRTAEALAHTDEERGAAACERGQLAYAATLHG
;
A
#
# COMPACT_ATOMS: atom_id res chain seq x y z
N MET A 1 -16.19 19.63 21.22
CA MET A 1 -16.89 18.38 20.82
C MET A 1 -15.99 17.67 19.83
N SER A 2 -15.35 16.58 20.26
CA SER A 2 -14.50 15.75 19.39
C SER A 2 -15.40 14.96 18.43
N GLY A 3 -15.26 15.20 17.13
CA GLY A 3 -15.94 14.44 16.10
C GLY A 3 -15.29 13.07 15.98
N ASN A 4 -16.04 12.02 16.32
CA ASN A 4 -15.61 10.65 16.14
C ASN A 4 -15.54 10.37 14.64
N GLY A 5 -14.36 10.46 14.05
CA GLY A 5 -14.12 10.22 12.63
C GLY A 5 -14.35 8.76 12.27
N THR A 6 -15.58 8.40 11.93
CA THR A 6 -15.93 7.33 10.98
C THR A 6 -17.38 7.60 10.59
N THR A 7 -17.62 7.97 9.34
CA THR A 7 -18.99 8.17 8.85
C THR A 7 -19.59 6.81 8.54
N ALA A 8 -20.90 6.64 8.67
CA ALA A 8 -21.62 5.38 8.46
C ALA A 8 -21.62 4.84 6.99
N GLY A 9 -20.65 5.27 6.16
CA GLY A 9 -20.49 4.90 4.76
C GLY A 9 -19.05 4.51 4.38
N ASP A 10 -18.14 4.34 5.35
CA ASP A 10 -16.80 3.84 5.07
C ASP A 10 -16.84 2.32 4.78
N ASP A 11 -16.25 1.92 3.65
CA ASP A 11 -16.10 0.51 3.27
C ASP A 11 -15.47 -0.29 4.45
N PRO A 12 -16.13 -1.36 4.95
CA PRO A 12 -15.60 -2.17 6.03
C PRO A 12 -14.18 -2.69 5.79
N LEU A 13 -13.84 -3.04 4.53
CA LEU A 13 -12.50 -3.47 4.16
C LEU A 13 -11.49 -2.34 4.35
N GLN A 14 -11.81 -1.14 3.85
CA GLN A 14 -10.94 0.04 3.98
C GLN A 14 -10.79 0.47 5.44
N THR A 15 -11.85 0.34 6.25
CA THR A 15 -11.79 0.58 7.69
C THR A 15 -10.85 -0.42 8.38
N ALA A 16 -10.89 -1.71 8.01
CA ALA A 16 -10.00 -2.72 8.55
C ALA A 16 -8.54 -2.49 8.14
N VAL A 17 -8.29 -2.19 6.86
CA VAL A 17 -6.96 -1.84 6.33
C VAL A 17 -6.39 -0.63 7.07
N TRP A 18 -7.20 0.43 7.26
CA TRP A 18 -6.77 1.61 8.01
C TRP A 18 -6.41 1.26 9.45
N ARG A 19 -7.27 0.51 10.17
CA ARG A 19 -6.99 0.11 11.57
C ARG A 19 -5.71 -0.70 11.71
N LEU A 20 -5.44 -1.62 10.78
CA LEU A 20 -4.24 -2.45 10.79
C LEU A 20 -2.99 -1.62 10.45
N ARG A 21 -3.05 -0.79 9.40
CA ARG A 21 -1.98 0.13 9.03
C ARG A 21 -1.60 1.07 10.17
N SER A 22 -2.58 1.67 10.85
CA SER A 22 -2.35 2.56 12.01
C SER A 22 -1.68 1.87 13.20
N ARG A 23 -1.65 0.54 13.24
CA ARG A 23 -1.00 -0.26 14.28
C ARG A 23 0.28 -0.93 13.80
N ALA A 24 0.81 -0.54 12.64
CA ALA A 24 1.97 -1.15 11.99
C ALA A 24 1.78 -2.64 11.63
N CYS A 25 0.53 -3.10 11.52
CA CYS A 25 0.20 -4.45 11.05
C CYS A 25 0.12 -4.48 9.51
N TRP A 26 1.18 -4.03 8.81
CA TRP A 26 1.16 -3.86 7.34
C TRP A 26 0.96 -5.16 6.58
N ALA A 27 1.59 -6.26 7.02
CA ALA A 27 1.47 -7.55 6.37
C ALA A 27 0.01 -8.08 6.44
N ASP A 28 -0.63 -7.93 7.59
CA ASP A 28 -2.04 -8.30 7.77
C ASP A 28 -2.96 -7.39 6.94
N ALA A 29 -2.68 -6.08 6.91
CA ALA A 29 -3.43 -5.14 6.08
C ALA A 29 -3.31 -5.49 4.59
N ALA A 30 -2.09 -5.81 4.12
CA ALA A 30 -1.83 -6.23 2.75
C ALA A 30 -2.51 -7.56 2.41
N ALA A 31 -2.61 -8.49 3.37
CA ALA A 31 -3.29 -9.77 3.18
C ALA A 31 -4.81 -9.63 2.95
N LEU A 32 -5.43 -8.54 3.43
CA LEU A 32 -6.85 -8.24 3.15
C LEU A 32 -7.09 -7.73 1.72
N LEU A 33 -6.03 -7.37 1.00
CA LEU A 33 -6.08 -6.81 -0.35
C LEU A 33 -5.55 -7.84 -1.36
N PRO A 34 -6.40 -8.74 -1.88
CA PRO A 34 -6.00 -9.62 -2.97
C PRO A 34 -5.68 -8.77 -4.21
N PRO A 35 -4.57 -9.03 -4.91
CA PRO A 35 -4.11 -8.21 -6.03
C PRO A 35 -4.85 -8.56 -7.33
N ASP A 36 -6.18 -8.61 -7.30
CA ASP A 36 -7.01 -9.03 -8.44
C ASP A 36 -7.45 -7.83 -9.29
N THR A 37 -7.30 -6.61 -8.76
CA THR A 37 -7.57 -5.35 -9.46
C THR A 37 -6.36 -4.42 -9.39
N PRO A 38 -6.19 -3.49 -10.36
CA PRO A 38 -5.08 -2.54 -10.33
C PRO A 38 -5.06 -1.70 -9.04
N SER A 39 -6.24 -1.26 -8.58
CA SER A 39 -6.37 -0.47 -7.35
C SER A 39 -6.01 -1.26 -6.09
N ALA A 40 -6.46 -2.50 -5.96
CA ALA A 40 -6.15 -3.35 -4.81
C ALA A 40 -4.66 -3.74 -4.78
N ALA A 41 -4.09 -4.08 -5.94
CA ALA A 41 -2.66 -4.38 -6.07
C ALA A 41 -1.78 -3.17 -5.72
N LEU A 42 -2.15 -1.98 -6.18
CA LEU A 42 -1.44 -0.75 -5.83
C LEU A 42 -1.54 -0.46 -4.32
N GLN A 43 -2.74 -0.52 -3.74
CA GLN A 43 -2.92 -0.29 -2.30
C GLN A 43 -2.13 -1.29 -1.45
N ARG A 44 -2.05 -2.55 -1.89
CA ARG A 44 -1.22 -3.58 -1.28
C ARG A 44 0.27 -3.21 -1.34
N ALA A 45 0.77 -2.76 -2.49
CA ALA A 45 2.15 -2.32 -2.65
C ALA A 45 2.47 -1.14 -1.72
N MET A 46 1.59 -0.12 -1.66
CA MET A 46 1.76 1.05 -0.79
C MET A 46 1.96 0.68 0.69
N LEU A 47 1.21 -0.29 1.20
CA LEU A 47 1.35 -0.77 2.58
C LEU A 47 2.72 -1.43 2.83
N LEU A 48 3.22 -2.18 1.86
CA LEU A 48 4.49 -2.89 1.98
C LEU A 48 5.70 -1.96 1.77
N VAL A 49 5.58 -0.95 0.90
CA VAL A 49 6.58 0.12 0.75
C VAL A 49 6.65 0.96 2.02
N GLU A 50 5.50 1.31 2.60
CA GLU A 50 5.45 2.02 3.89
C GLU A 50 6.11 1.20 5.01
N ARG A 51 5.88 -0.12 5.06
CA ARG A 51 6.60 -1.01 5.99
C ARG A 51 8.12 -0.91 5.80
N CYS A 52 8.60 -0.90 4.55
CA CYS A 52 10.04 -0.74 4.27
C CYS A 52 10.57 0.57 4.85
N LEU A 53 9.85 1.68 4.64
CA LEU A 53 10.21 3.01 5.16
C LEU A 53 10.34 3.07 6.68
N TYR A 54 9.48 2.35 7.41
CA TYR A 54 9.50 2.41 8.89
C TYR A 54 10.36 1.33 9.55
N THR A 55 10.72 0.27 8.83
CA THR A 55 11.35 -0.92 9.44
C THR A 55 12.66 -1.35 8.78
N GLU A 56 13.05 -0.72 7.67
CA GLU A 56 14.24 -1.07 6.88
C GLU A 56 14.23 -2.52 6.34
N GLY A 57 13.06 -3.17 6.33
CA GLY A 57 12.89 -4.57 5.95
C GLY A 57 11.61 -4.83 5.17
N GLY A 58 11.51 -6.02 4.57
CA GLY A 58 10.39 -6.40 3.70
C GLY A 58 10.52 -5.97 2.24
N TRP A 59 11.72 -5.56 1.80
CA TRP A 59 12.00 -5.06 0.45
C TRP A 59 11.55 -6.00 -0.67
N ALA A 60 11.79 -7.31 -0.53
CA ALA A 60 11.38 -8.28 -1.54
C ALA A 60 9.84 -8.36 -1.69
N ASP A 61 9.12 -8.37 -0.57
CA ASP A 61 7.65 -8.39 -0.59
C ASP A 61 7.07 -7.12 -1.23
N ALA A 62 7.66 -5.96 -0.92
CA ALA A 62 7.26 -4.68 -1.49
C ALA A 62 7.54 -4.61 -3.00
N GLU A 63 8.72 -5.05 -3.43
CA GLU A 63 9.11 -5.12 -4.83
C GLU A 63 8.19 -6.06 -5.63
N ASP A 64 7.88 -7.25 -5.11
CA ASP A 64 7.00 -8.20 -5.78
C ASP A 64 5.54 -7.70 -5.86
N ALA A 65 5.04 -7.07 -4.79
CA ALA A 65 3.73 -6.44 -4.81
C ALA A 65 3.66 -5.29 -5.82
N LEU A 66 4.72 -4.48 -5.91
CA LEU A 66 4.80 -3.37 -6.85
C LEU A 66 4.85 -3.85 -8.31
N ARG A 67 5.62 -4.90 -8.61
CA ARG A 67 5.62 -5.53 -9.95
C ARG A 67 4.24 -6.06 -10.34
N THR A 68 3.51 -6.61 -9.36
CA THR A 68 2.12 -7.05 -9.58
C THR A 68 1.21 -5.87 -9.91
N ALA A 69 1.33 -4.75 -9.20
CA ALA A 69 0.56 -3.54 -9.48
C ALA A 69 0.87 -2.96 -10.87
N GLU A 70 2.13 -2.96 -11.30
CA GLU A 70 2.51 -2.57 -12.67
C GLU A 70 1.93 -3.46 -13.74
N ALA A 71 1.96 -4.78 -13.52
CA ALA A 71 1.46 -5.75 -14.49
C ALA A 71 -0.04 -5.59 -14.74
N LEU A 72 -0.80 -5.17 -13.73
CA LEU A 72 -2.24 -4.93 -13.80
C LEU A 72 -2.59 -3.53 -14.32
N ALA A 73 -1.66 -2.58 -14.31
CA ALA A 73 -1.93 -1.21 -14.78
C ALA A 73 -2.08 -1.15 -16.30
N HIS A 74 -3.29 -0.81 -16.77
CA HIS A 74 -3.61 -0.80 -18.20
C HIS A 74 -3.97 0.59 -18.72
N THR A 75 -4.35 1.51 -17.85
CA THR A 75 -4.57 2.94 -18.15
C THR A 75 -3.35 3.80 -17.82
N ASP A 76 -3.28 5.00 -18.39
CA ASP A 76 -2.22 5.96 -18.05
C ASP A 76 -2.26 6.37 -16.58
N GLU A 77 -3.45 6.54 -16.01
CA GLU A 77 -3.64 6.88 -14.60
C GLU A 77 -3.07 5.79 -13.68
N GLU A 78 -3.42 4.52 -13.94
CA GLU A 78 -2.91 3.37 -13.17
C GLU A 78 -1.39 3.22 -13.30
N ARG A 79 -0.86 3.40 -14.52
CA ARG A 79 0.59 3.37 -14.75
C ARG A 79 1.30 4.51 -14.01
N GLY A 80 0.72 5.71 -14.03
CA GLY A 80 1.23 6.86 -13.30
C GLY A 80 1.26 6.60 -11.79
N ALA A 81 0.20 6.04 -11.24
CA ALA A 81 0.12 5.71 -9.82
C ALA A 81 1.15 4.63 -9.42
N ALA A 82 1.31 3.56 -10.22
CA ALA A 82 2.33 2.54 -9.98
C ALA A 82 3.77 3.09 -10.13
N ALA A 83 4.00 4.03 -11.05
CA ALA A 83 5.29 4.70 -11.20
C ALA A 83 5.62 5.61 -10.02
N CYS A 84 4.64 6.34 -9.48
CA CYS A 84 4.80 7.12 -8.25
C CYS A 84 5.23 6.23 -7.07
N GLU A 85 4.58 5.07 -6.92
CA GLU A 85 4.91 4.13 -5.83
C GLU A 85 6.33 3.54 -5.99
N ARG A 86 6.79 3.33 -7.23
CA ARG A 86 8.19 2.96 -7.49
C ARG A 86 9.18 4.01 -7.05
N GLY A 87 8.85 5.28 -7.31
CA GLY A 87 9.62 6.42 -6.82
C GLY A 87 9.71 6.40 -5.30
N GLN A 88 8.60 6.09 -4.62
CA GLN A 88 8.56 5.99 -3.15
C GLN A 88 9.42 4.84 -2.61
N LEU A 89 9.37 3.65 -3.22
CA LEU A 89 10.24 2.53 -2.83
C LEU A 89 11.73 2.85 -3.03
N ALA A 90 12.08 3.47 -4.16
CA ALA A 90 13.44 3.92 -4.41
C ALA A 90 13.89 4.99 -3.41
N TYR A 91 13.03 5.96 -3.09
CA TYR A 91 13.30 6.96 -2.06
C TYR A 91 13.53 6.32 -0.69
N ALA A 92 12.67 5.38 -0.26
CA ALA A 92 12.83 4.67 1.00
C ALA A 92 14.19 3.95 1.06
N ALA A 93 14.63 3.31 -0.02
CA ALA A 93 15.94 2.66 -0.09
C ALA A 93 17.12 3.63 0.10
N THR A 94 16.96 4.92 -0.23
CA THR A 94 17.99 5.95 -0.01
C THR A 94 18.01 6.54 1.39
N LEU A 95 16.92 6.41 2.16
CA LEU A 95 16.84 6.94 3.53
C LEU A 95 17.60 6.09 4.54
N HIS A 96 17.72 4.79 4.27
CA HIS A 96 18.34 3.81 5.16
C HIS A 96 19.77 3.42 4.73
N GLY A 97 20.37 4.23 3.85
CA GLY A 97 21.72 4.04 3.29
C GLY A 97 22.85 4.25 4.28
#